data_AF-A0A2G2ZI58-F1
#
_entry.id   AF-A0A2G2ZI58-F1
#
_cell.length_a   1.000
_cell.length_b   1.000
_cell.length_c   1.000
_cell.angle_alpha   90.00
_cell.angle_beta   90.00
_cell.angle_gamma   90.00
#
_symmetry.space_group_name_H-M   'P 1'
#
loop_
_entity.id
_entity.type
_entity.pdbx_description
1 polymer ?
#
loop_
_entity_poly.entity_id
_entity_poly.type
_entity_poly.pdbx_seq_one_letter_code
_entity_poly.pdbx_strand_id
1 'polypeptide(L)' 'MITAICQADCVVLIIDSTTDSFEAGIFKDGQIRDRTLLAFTLGGKQMICCCNKVSFTDIFLC' A
#
# COMPACT_ATOMS: atom_id res chain seq x y z
N MET A 1 9.14 6.82 9.09
CA MET A 1 7.85 6.14 9.34
C MET A 1 8.12 4.67 9.63
N ILE A 2 8.67 4.36 10.81
CA ILE A 2 9.10 2.99 11.17
C ILE A 2 8.65 2.66 12.60
N THR A 3 8.88 3.57 13.56
CA THR A 3 8.46 3.43 14.96
C THR A 3 6.95 3.25 15.14
N ALA A 4 6.14 3.97 14.35
CA ALA A 4 4.68 3.87 14.41
C ALA A 4 4.13 2.51 13.92
N ILE A 5 4.84 1.82 13.02
CA ILE A 5 4.39 0.54 12.45
C ILE A 5 4.62 -0.61 13.44
N CYS A 6 5.71 -0.55 14.21
CA CYS A 6 6.02 -1.52 15.27
C CYS A 6 4.97 -1.53 16.39
N GLN A 7 4.24 -0.42 16.56
CA GLN A 7 3.17 -0.27 17.57
C GLN A 7 1.76 -0.44 16.98
N ALA A 8 1.64 -0.67 15.67
CA ALA A 8 0.35 -0.74 15.00
C ALA A 8 -0.16 -2.18 14.92
N ASP A 9 -1.36 -2.43 15.43
CA ASP A 9 -2.05 -3.72 15.26
C ASP A 9 -2.60 -3.92 13.85
N CYS A 10 -2.89 -2.80 13.15
CA CYS A 10 -3.45 -2.76 11.81
C CYS A 10 -2.71 -1.73 10.96
N VAL A 11 -2.36 -2.10 9.73
CA VAL A 11 -1.70 -1.21 8.77
C VAL A 11 -2.65 -0.95 7.61
N VAL A 12 -2.88 0.33 7.32
CA VAL A 12 -3.65 0.75 6.15
C VAL A 12 -2.68 1.21 5.07
N LEU A 13 -2.74 0.55 3.92
CA LEU A 13 -1.99 0.92 2.73
C LEU A 13 -2.93 1.62 1.75
N ILE A 14 -2.58 2.84 1.37
CA ILE A 14 -3.30 3.58 0.34
C ILE A 14 -2.45 3.58 -0.93
N ILE A 15 -3.01 3.04 -2.00
CA ILE A 15 -2.39 2.91 -3.30
C ILE A 15 -3.08 3.87 -4.26
N ASP A 16 -2.31 4.69 -4.97
CA ASP A 16 -2.83 5.50 -6.06
C ASP A 16 -3.03 4.60 -7.29
N SER A 17 -4.24 4.56 -7.86
CA SER A 17 -4.58 3.72 -9.01
C SER A 17 -4.31 4.39 -10.36
N THR A 18 -3.76 5.61 -10.38
CA THR A 18 -3.28 6.21 -11.65
C THR A 18 -2.11 5.40 -12.19
N THR A 19 -2.10 5.14 -13.50
CA THR A 19 -1.15 4.20 -14.15
C THR A 19 0.31 4.55 -13.86
N ASP A 20 0.68 5.82 -13.98
CA ASP A 20 2.05 6.30 -13.74
C ASP A 20 2.48 6.16 -12.27
N SER A 21 1.57 6.42 -11.33
CA SER A 21 1.86 6.38 -9.89
C SER A 21 1.84 4.95 -9.34
N PHE A 22 0.97 4.10 -9.88
CA PHE A 22 0.86 2.70 -9.48
C PHE A 22 2.12 1.92 -9.86
N GLU A 23 2.56 2.01 -11.11
CA GLU A 23 3.78 1.32 -11.57
C GLU A 23 5.03 1.82 -10.85
N ALA A 24 5.18 3.14 -10.68
CA ALA A 24 6.31 3.71 -9.93
C ALA A 24 6.30 3.29 -8.45
N GLY A 25 5.11 3.11 -7.85
CA GLY A 25 4.96 2.68 -6.46
C GLY A 25 5.27 1.20 -6.22
N ILE A 26 4.96 0.33 -7.18
CA ILE A 26 5.16 -1.13 -7.11
C ILE A 26 6.55 -1.58 -7.60
N PHE A 27 7.28 -0.70 -8.28
CA PHE A 27 8.64 -0.96 -8.73
C PHE A 27 9.59 -1.39 -7.59
N LYS A 28 10.74 -1.99 -7.92
CA LYS A 28 11.69 -2.52 -6.91
C LYS A 28 12.11 -1.48 -5.87
N ASP A 29 12.27 -0.23 -6.28
CA ASP A 29 12.62 0.91 -5.42
C ASP A 29 11.40 1.81 -5.10
N GLY A 30 10.20 1.25 -5.29
CA GLY A 30 8.94 1.93 -5.10
C GLY A 30 8.58 2.08 -3.63
N GLN A 31 8.07 3.27 -3.27
CA GLN A 31 7.73 3.62 -1.88
C GLN A 31 6.63 2.74 -1.29
N ILE A 32 5.70 2.23 -2.11
CA ILE A 32 4.60 1.36 -1.66
C ILE A 32 5.15 -0.01 -1.28
N ARG A 33 6.05 -0.55 -2.12
CA ARG A 33 6.70 -1.84 -1.89
C ARG A 33 7.58 -1.81 -0.64
N ASP A 34 8.43 -0.80 -0.49
CA ASP A 34 9.32 -0.68 0.68
C ASP A 34 8.53 -0.55 1.99
N ARG A 35 7.48 0.28 2.01
CA ARG A 35 6.63 0.43 3.19
C ARG A 35 5.83 -0.83 3.52
N THR A 36 5.37 -1.57 2.50
CA THR A 36 4.66 -2.83 2.67
C THR A 36 5.57 -3.92 3.23
N LEU A 37 6.80 -4.02 2.71
CA LEU A 37 7.77 -5.01 3.18
C LEU A 37 8.25 -4.70 4.60
N LEU A 38 8.37 -3.42 4.95
CA LEU A 38 8.62 -3.00 6.32
C LEU A 38 7.46 -3.35 7.28
N ALA A 39 6.21 -3.14 6.85
CA ALA A 39 5.04 -3.53 7.64
C ALA A 39 4.96 -5.05 7.86
N PHE A 40 5.34 -5.84 6.85
CA PHE A 40 5.41 -7.29 6.94
C PHE A 40 6.52 -7.75 7.91
N THR A 41 7.71 -7.16 7.84
CA THR A 41 8.85 -7.53 8.69
C THR A 41 8.71 -7.08 10.15
N LEU A 42 7.97 -6.00 10.41
CA LEU A 42 7.68 -5.52 11.77
C LEU A 42 6.50 -6.23 12.45
N GLY A 43 5.85 -7.19 11.77
CA GLY A 43 4.81 -8.03 12.38
C GLY A 43 3.40 -7.42 12.37
N GLY A 44 3.09 -6.55 11.41
CA GLY A 44 1.72 -6.08 11.20
C GLY A 44 0.78 -7.27 10.96
N LYS A 45 -0.12 -7.56 11.93
CA LYS A 45 -1.00 -8.73 11.89
C LYS A 45 -2.10 -8.63 10.84
N GLN A 46 -2.57 -7.41 10.59
CA GLN A 46 -3.65 -7.14 9.64
C GLN A 46 -3.25 -5.98 8.74
N MET A 47 -3.45 -6.18 7.43
CA MET A 47 -3.16 -5.18 6.42
C MET A 47 -4.43 -4.92 5.61
N ILE A 48 -4.85 -3.67 5.55
CA ILE A 48 -5.99 -3.21 4.77
C ILE A 48 -5.44 -2.41 3.59
N CYS A 49 -5.74 -2.85 2.37
CA CYS A 49 -5.37 -2.14 1.15
C CYS A 49 -6.55 -1.31 0.63
N CYS A 50 -6.31 -0.03 0.35
CA CYS A 50 -7.28 0.88 -0.23
C CYS A 50 -6.72 1.45 -1.52
N CYS A 51 -7.49 1.37 -2.61
CA CYS A 51 -7.17 2.04 -3.87
C CYS A 51 -7.79 3.44 -3.89
N ASN A 52 -6.99 4.45 -4.20
CA ASN A 52 -7.37 5.85 -4.27
C ASN A 52 -7.23 6.37 -5.70
N LYS A 53 -8.03 7.37 -6.08
CA LYS A 53 -8.14 7.89 -7.47
C LYS A 53 -8.59 6.84 -8.49
N VAL A 54 -9.47 5.94 -8.07
CA VAL A 54 -10.14 5.02 -9.00
C VAL A 54 -11.05 5.83 -9.91
N SER A 55 -10.71 5.89 -11.20
CA SER A 55 -11.66 6.33 -12.22
C SER A 55 -12.79 5.32 -12.25
N PHE A 56 -14.05 5.77 -12.20
CA PHE A 56 -15.25 4.91 -12.19
C PHE A 56 -15.36 3.95 -13.38
N THR A 57 -14.47 4.06 -14.37
CA THR A 57 -14.39 3.19 -15.55
C THR A 57 -13.74 1.83 -15.28
N ASP A 58 -13.00 1.66 -14.18
CA ASP A 58 -12.22 0.44 -13.88
C ASP A 58 -12.64 -0.27 -12.58
N ILE A 59 -13.83 0.03 -12.05
CA ILE A 59 -14.45 -0.81 -11.01
C ILE A 59 -15.23 -1.93 -11.72
N PHE A 60 -14.49 -2.88 -12.29
CA PHE A 60 -15.00 -4.24 -12.36
C PHE A 60 -14.44 -4.96 -11.14
N LEU A 61 -15.36 -5.24 -10.21
CA LEU A 61 -15.18 -6.14 -9.10
C LEU A 61 -14.33 -7.35 -9.53
N CYS A 62 -13.21 -7.58 -8.85
CA CYS A 62 -12.64 -8.91 -8.71
C CYS A 62 -12.27 -9.08 -7.23
#